data_AF-A0A920ANN8-F1
#
_entry.id   AF-A0A920ANN8-F1
#
_cell.length_a   1.000
_cell.length_b   1.000
_cell.length_c   1.000
_cell.angle_alpha   90.00
_cell.angle_beta   90.00
_cell.angle_gamma   90.00
#
_symmetry.space_group_name_H-M   'P 1'
#
loop_
_entity.id
_entity.type
_entity.pdbx_description
1 polymer ?
#
loop_
_entity_poly.entity_id
_entity_poly.type
_entity_poly.pdbx_seq_one_letter_code
_entity_poly.pdbx_strand_id
1 'polypeptide(L)'
;MLIELHPLTCAAFNADFDGDQMAVHVPLSLEAQLEARILMLSTNNILSPSNGKPIIVPSQDMILGIYYLSQEPLTDKPAGYFVDADQIEFALSSGQIKVHSTIISRFETVDNNGNTKFENIHLLLADSY
;
A
#
# COMPACT_ATOMS: atom_id res chain seq x y z
N MET A 1 -25.69 -13.38 10.43
CA MET A 1 -25.25 -12.55 9.30
C MET A 1 -23.88 -12.03 9.68
N LEU A 2 -22.87 -12.21 8.83
CA LEU A 2 -21.54 -11.63 9.06
C LEU A 2 -21.50 -10.24 8.42
N ILE A 3 -20.83 -9.31 9.08
CA ILE A 3 -20.56 -7.97 8.57
C ILE A 3 -19.07 -7.95 8.22
N GLU A 4 -18.74 -7.40 7.06
CA GLU A 4 -17.35 -7.20 6.66
C GLU A 4 -16.85 -5.87 7.22
N LEU A 5 -15.77 -5.92 8.01
CA LEU A 5 -15.11 -4.75 8.57
C LEU A 5 -13.79 -4.51 7.85
N HIS A 6 -13.49 -3.25 7.54
CA HIS A 6 -12.21 -2.90 6.92
C HIS A 6 -11.05 -3.15 7.92
N PRO A 7 -9.97 -3.84 7.52
CA PRO A 7 -8.91 -4.26 8.45
C PRO A 7 -8.20 -3.08 9.14
N LEU A 8 -8.08 -1.93 8.46
CA LEU A 8 -7.49 -0.72 9.06
C LEU A 8 -8.34 -0.06 10.15
N THR A 9 -9.63 -0.41 10.27
CA THR A 9 -10.50 0.14 11.33
C THR A 9 -10.55 -0.76 12.57
N CYS A 10 -10.07 -2.01 12.49
CA CYS A 10 -10.09 -2.97 13.60
C CYS A 10 -9.41 -2.41 14.86
N ALA A 11 -8.26 -1.74 14.69
CA ALA A 11 -7.54 -1.13 15.80
C ALA A 11 -8.35 -0.03 16.52
N ALA A 12 -9.13 0.77 15.78
CA ALA A 12 -9.95 1.83 16.35
C ALA A 12 -11.15 1.30 17.15
N PHE A 13 -11.70 0.15 16.74
CA PHE A 13 -12.80 -0.52 17.44
C PHE A 13 -12.32 -1.51 18.51
N ASN A 14 -11.00 -1.73 18.62
CA ASN A 14 -10.42 -2.82 19.40
C ASN A 14 -11.12 -4.15 19.08
N ALA A 15 -11.42 -4.36 17.80
CA ALA A 15 -12.12 -5.54 17.31
C ALA A 15 -11.11 -6.54 16.75
N ASP A 16 -11.32 -7.81 17.04
CA ASP A 16 -10.66 -8.92 16.37
C ASP A 16 -11.69 -9.78 15.60
N PHE A 17 -11.21 -10.84 14.95
CA PHE A 17 -12.06 -11.73 14.15
C PHE A 17 -12.37 -13.05 14.87
N ASP A 18 -12.32 -13.08 16.22
CA ASP A 18 -12.51 -14.29 17.01
C ASP A 18 -13.98 -14.59 17.38
N GLY A 19 -14.88 -13.63 17.13
CA GLY A 19 -16.29 -13.73 17.51
C GLY A 19 -16.94 -12.41 17.94
N ASP A 20 -16.22 -11.29 17.89
CA ASP A 20 -16.73 -9.96 18.21
C ASP A 20 -18.03 -9.62 17.46
N GLN A 21 -18.95 -8.99 18.19
CA GLN A 21 -20.26 -8.57 17.67
C GLN A 21 -20.32 -7.05 17.53
N MET A 22 -20.76 -6.58 16.37
CA MET A 22 -20.93 -5.15 16.10
C MET A 22 -22.41 -4.83 15.83
N ALA A 23 -22.90 -3.76 16.46
CA ALA A 23 -24.25 -3.25 16.22
C ALA A 23 -24.28 -2.33 14.99
N VAL A 24 -25.32 -2.44 14.17
CA VAL A 24 -25.54 -1.59 12.98
C VAL A 24 -26.75 -0.69 13.23
N HIS A 25 -26.56 0.61 13.03
CA HIS A 25 -27.60 1.62 13.20
C HIS A 25 -27.83 2.35 11.87
N VAL A 26 -29.09 2.57 11.51
CA VAL A 26 -29.47 3.28 10.27
C VAL A 26 -29.89 4.71 10.62
N PRO A 27 -29.14 5.75 10.21
CA PRO A 27 -29.55 7.14 10.43
C PRO A 27 -30.77 7.48 9.54
N LEU A 28 -31.87 7.92 10.16
CA LEU A 28 -33.13 8.16 9.46
C LEU A 28 -33.31 9.62 9.02
N SER A 29 -33.01 10.59 9.89
CA SER A 29 -33.19 12.02 9.57
C SER A 29 -32.08 12.54 8.65
N LEU A 30 -32.38 13.62 7.92
CA LEU A 30 -31.39 14.25 7.03
C LEU A 30 -30.19 14.76 7.82
N GLU A 31 -30.43 15.33 9.00
CA GLU A 31 -29.40 15.83 9.90
C GLU A 31 -28.48 14.69 10.37
N ALA A 32 -29.05 13.56 10.77
CA ALA A 32 -28.28 12.40 11.21
C ALA A 32 -27.45 11.78 10.06
N GLN A 33 -27.99 11.75 8.84
CA GLN A 33 -27.25 11.29 7.66
C GLN A 33 -26.08 12.24 7.34
N LEU A 34 -26.28 13.56 7.46
CA LEU A 34 -25.24 14.54 7.24
C LEU A 34 -24.13 14.43 8.29
N GLU A 35 -24.47 14.33 9.57
CA GLU A 35 -23.49 14.13 10.64
C GLU A 35 -22.73 12.81 10.48
N ALA A 36 -23.44 11.72 10.17
CA ALA A 36 -22.80 10.43 9.94
C ALA A 36 -21.77 10.50 8.81
N ARG A 37 -22.11 11.19 7.71
CA ARG A 37 -21.23 11.29 6.52
C ARG A 37 -20.08 12.27 6.71
N ILE A 38 -20.29 13.37 7.42
CA ILE A 38 -19.30 14.45 7.56
C ILE A 38 -18.41 14.24 8.78
N LEU A 39 -18.95 13.74 9.89
CA LEU A 39 -18.23 13.66 11.16
C LEU A 39 -17.87 12.22 11.53
N MET A 40 -18.77 11.26 11.30
CA MET A 40 -18.59 9.88 11.79
C MET A 40 -17.98 8.93 10.75
N LEU A 41 -17.80 9.38 9.50
CA LEU A 41 -17.20 8.55 8.46
C LEU A 41 -15.74 8.21 8.81
N SER A 42 -15.34 6.97 8.56
CA SER A 42 -14.01 6.45 8.95
C SER A 42 -12.85 7.26 8.34
N THR A 43 -12.99 7.73 7.10
CA THR A 43 -12.00 8.56 6.40
C THR A 43 -11.72 9.90 7.09
N ASN A 44 -12.63 10.37 7.95
CA ASN A 44 -12.46 11.63 8.68
C ASN A 44 -11.84 11.42 10.07
N ASN A 45 -11.78 10.18 10.55
CA ASN A 45 -11.35 9.81 11.90
C ASN A 45 -10.04 9.00 11.87
N ILE A 46 -9.04 9.50 11.14
CA ILE A 46 -7.77 8.78 10.92
C ILE A 46 -6.74 8.96 12.05
N LEU A 47 -6.93 9.97 12.89
CA LEU A 47 -6.07 10.32 14.02
C LEU A 47 -6.77 10.03 15.33
N SER A 48 -6.01 9.59 16.32
CA SER A 48 -6.50 9.44 17.68
C SER A 48 -6.77 10.81 18.31
N PRO A 49 -7.96 11.06 18.88
CA PRO A 49 -8.31 12.34 19.48
C PRO A 49 -7.50 12.64 20.75
N SER A 50 -6.93 11.61 21.40
CA SER A 50 -6.20 11.77 22.67
C SER A 50 -4.76 12.26 22.50
N ASN A 51 -4.11 11.96 21.37
CA ASN A 51 -2.69 12.23 21.17
C ASN A 51 -2.30 12.68 19.75
N GLY A 52 -3.26 12.74 18.81
CA GLY A 52 -3.04 13.15 17.42
C GLY A 52 -2.23 12.18 16.58
N LYS A 53 -1.86 11.01 17.09
CA LYS A 53 -1.16 9.98 16.32
C LYS A 53 -2.15 9.23 15.42
N PRO A 54 -1.72 8.70 14.26
CA PRO A 54 -2.58 7.86 13.43
C PRO A 54 -3.12 6.66 14.20
N ILE A 55 -4.44 6.46 14.17
CA ILE A 55 -5.09 5.26 14.74
C ILE A 55 -5.27 4.18 13.67
N ILE A 56 -5.33 4.60 12.40
CA ILE A 56 -5.42 3.74 11.22
C ILE A 56 -4.02 3.27 10.85
N VAL A 57 -3.47 2.38 11.69
CA VAL A 57 -2.16 1.76 11.45
C VAL A 57 -2.32 0.43 10.72
N PRO A 58 -1.42 0.10 9.77
CA PRO A 58 -1.45 -1.21 9.11
C PRO A 58 -1.31 -2.34 10.13
N SER A 59 -2.00 -3.47 9.87
CA SER A 59 -1.90 -4.67 10.69
C SER A 59 -0.59 -5.40 10.42
N GLN A 60 -0.29 -6.41 11.23
CA GLN A 60 0.94 -7.19 11.16
C GLN A 60 1.24 -7.71 9.74
N ASP A 61 0.24 -8.24 9.04
CA ASP A 61 0.42 -8.79 7.70
C ASP A 61 0.74 -7.71 6.66
N MET A 62 0.10 -6.54 6.77
CA MET A 62 0.39 -5.40 5.90
C MET A 62 1.79 -4.85 6.16
N ILE A 63 2.18 -4.72 7.44
CA ILE A 63 3.54 -4.30 7.82
C ILE A 63 4.56 -5.30 7.27
N LEU A 64 4.31 -6.60 7.39
CA LEU A 64 5.20 -7.63 6.88
C LEU A 64 5.37 -7.55 5.36
N GLY A 65 4.28 -7.33 4.62
CA GLY A 65 4.31 -7.15 3.17
C GLY A 65 5.15 -5.95 2.75
N ILE A 66 4.86 -4.76 3.33
CA ILE A 66 5.61 -3.54 3.04
C ILE A 66 7.09 -3.70 3.45
N TYR A 67 7.33 -4.29 4.62
CA TYR A 67 8.69 -4.53 5.10
C TYR A 67 9.46 -5.43 4.15
N TYR A 68 8.87 -6.55 3.72
CA TYR A 68 9.45 -7.46 2.74
C TYR A 68 9.83 -6.68 1.48
N LEU A 69 8.89 -5.98 0.86
CA LEU A 69 9.10 -5.20 -0.37
C LEU A 69 10.19 -4.11 -0.23
N SER A 70 10.31 -3.51 0.95
CA SER A 70 11.31 -2.45 1.22
C SER A 70 12.72 -2.96 1.52
N GLN A 71 12.93 -4.28 1.63
CA GLN A 71 14.25 -4.81 1.93
C GLN A 71 15.25 -4.61 0.79
N GLU A 72 16.50 -4.35 1.19
CA GLU A 72 17.62 -4.28 0.27
C GLU A 72 17.86 -5.64 -0.42
N PRO A 73 18.37 -5.62 -1.65
CA PRO A 73 18.65 -6.86 -2.38
C PRO A 73 19.77 -7.63 -1.69
N LEU A 74 19.66 -8.96 -1.70
CA LEU A 74 20.67 -9.84 -1.12
C LEU A 74 21.97 -9.90 -1.95
N THR A 75 21.99 -9.31 -3.15
CA THR A 75 23.11 -9.45 -4.09
C THR A 75 23.22 -8.22 -5.00
N ASP A 76 24.43 -7.67 -5.09
CA ASP A 76 24.76 -6.51 -5.93
C ASP A 76 24.86 -6.82 -7.43
N LYS A 77 24.88 -8.11 -7.80
CA LYS A 77 24.97 -8.51 -9.21
C LYS A 77 23.62 -8.29 -9.90
N PRO A 78 23.57 -7.55 -11.02
CA PRO A 78 22.33 -7.34 -11.75
C PRO A 78 21.85 -8.67 -12.33
N ALA A 79 20.58 -9.00 -12.10
CA ALA A 79 19.95 -10.22 -12.59
C ALA A 79 19.62 -10.14 -14.09
N GLY A 80 19.46 -8.93 -14.63
CA GLY A 80 19.15 -8.72 -16.04
C GLY A 80 19.12 -7.25 -16.44
N TYR A 81 19.12 -7.03 -17.75
CA TYR A 81 18.94 -5.72 -18.38
C TYR A 81 17.58 -5.71 -19.06
N PHE A 82 16.75 -4.74 -18.74
CA PHE A 82 15.41 -4.61 -19.28
C PHE A 82 15.24 -3.24 -19.95
N VAL A 83 14.45 -3.19 -21.02
CA VAL A 83 14.16 -1.94 -21.73
C VAL A 83 12.79 -1.39 -21.36
N ASP A 84 11.80 -2.28 -21.19
CA ASP A 84 10.40 -1.94 -20.98
C ASP A 84 9.85 -2.60 -19.70
N ALA A 85 8.84 -1.95 -19.09
CA ALA A 85 8.15 -2.47 -17.91
C ALA A 85 7.47 -3.83 -18.18
N ASP A 86 6.92 -4.02 -19.39
CA ASP A 86 6.27 -5.29 -19.78
C ASP A 86 7.26 -6.48 -19.74
N GLN A 87 8.53 -6.25 -20.11
CA GLN A 87 9.56 -7.29 -20.07
C GLN A 87 9.92 -7.65 -18.62
N ILE A 88 9.91 -6.66 -17.73
CA ILE A 88 10.14 -6.86 -16.30
C ILE A 88 9.00 -7.69 -15.71
N GLU A 89 7.75 -7.35 -16.02
CA GLU A 89 6.56 -8.09 -15.55
C GLU A 89 6.54 -9.53 -16.09
N PHE A 90 6.88 -9.73 -17.36
CA PHE A 90 7.02 -11.06 -17.95
C PHE A 90 8.14 -11.88 -17.29
N ALA A 91 9.30 -11.26 -17.02
CA ALA A 91 10.41 -11.94 -16.37
C ALA A 91 10.10 -12.31 -14.90
N LEU A 92 9.35 -11.45 -14.19
CA LEU A 92 8.90 -11.70 -12.83
C LEU A 92 7.86 -12.84 -12.79
N SER A 93 6.85 -12.78 -13.66
CA SER A 93 5.79 -13.80 -13.74
C SER A 93 6.31 -15.17 -14.21
N SER A 94 7.31 -15.19 -15.09
CA SER A 94 8.00 -16.43 -15.50
C SER A 94 9.03 -16.93 -14.49
N GLY A 95 9.27 -16.20 -13.39
CA GLY A 95 10.18 -16.58 -12.31
C GLY A 95 11.67 -16.46 -12.64
N GLN A 96 12.03 -15.76 -13.72
CA GLN A 96 13.43 -15.53 -14.13
C GLN A 96 14.13 -14.51 -13.22
N ILE A 97 13.37 -13.56 -12.68
CA ILE A 97 13.80 -12.59 -11.67
C ILE A 97 12.89 -12.70 -10.45
N LYS A 98 13.42 -12.37 -9.27
CA LYS A 98 12.65 -12.29 -8.01
C LYS A 98 12.44 -10.83 -7.63
N VAL A 99 11.47 -10.57 -6.75
CA VAL A 99 11.20 -9.24 -6.18
C VAL A 99 12.51 -8.56 -5.72
N HIS A 100 13.28 -9.14 -4.79
CA HIS A 100 14.55 -8.53 -4.34
C HIS A 100 15.75 -8.66 -5.31
N SER A 101 15.53 -8.77 -6.62
CA SER A 101 16.62 -8.82 -7.60
C SER A 101 16.94 -7.42 -8.10
N THR A 102 18.22 -7.06 -8.08
CA THR A 102 18.70 -5.83 -8.70
C THR A 102 18.63 -5.95 -10.21
N ILE A 103 18.01 -4.99 -10.88
CA ILE A 103 17.94 -4.93 -12.36
C ILE A 103 18.48 -3.60 -12.87
N ILE A 104 18.84 -3.57 -14.14
CA ILE A 104 19.18 -2.33 -14.84
C ILE A 104 18.09 -2.09 -15.87
N SER A 105 17.35 -0.99 -15.72
CA SER A 105 16.35 -0.58 -16.70
C SER A 105 16.65 0.80 -17.25
N ARG A 106 16.27 1.04 -18.49
CA ARG A 106 16.33 2.36 -19.10
C ARG A 106 15.01 3.07 -18.88
N PHE A 107 15.05 4.25 -18.26
CA PHE A 107 13.88 5.10 -18.14
C PHE A 107 14.08 6.42 -18.86
N GLU A 108 12.97 6.93 -19.41
CA GLU A 108 12.88 8.31 -19.88
C GLU A 108 12.78 9.22 -18.66
N THR A 109 13.85 9.97 -18.40
CA THR A 109 13.89 11.01 -17.38
C THR A 109 13.87 12.37 -18.05
N VAL A 110 13.22 13.35 -17.43
CA VAL A 110 13.21 14.72 -17.92
C VAL A 110 14.26 15.50 -17.14
N ASP A 111 15.27 16.05 -17.83
CA ASP A 111 16.28 16.90 -17.20
C ASP A 111 15.67 18.26 -16.78
N ASN A 112 16.35 19.03 -15.93
CA ASN A 112 15.92 20.36 -15.44
C ASN A 112 15.62 21.39 -16.57
N ASN A 113 16.00 21.07 -17.82
CA ASN A 113 15.77 21.91 -19.00
C ASN A 113 14.63 21.41 -19.90
N GLY A 114 13.82 20.44 -19.45
CA GLY A 114 12.64 19.96 -20.19
C GLY A 114 12.95 19.05 -21.39
N ASN A 115 14.19 18.56 -21.51
CA ASN A 115 14.59 17.61 -22.55
C ASN A 115 14.55 16.18 -22.01
N THR A 116 13.96 15.27 -22.79
CA THR A 116 13.93 13.83 -22.48
C THR A 116 15.32 13.22 -22.62
N LYS A 117 15.85 12.66 -21.54
CA LYS A 117 17.07 11.84 -21.52
C LYS A 117 16.72 10.40 -21.19
N PHE A 118 17.44 9.48 -21.81
CA PHE A 118 17.39 8.07 -21.46
C PHE A 118 18.56 7.76 -20.54
N GLU A 119 18.27 7.50 -19.27
CA GLU A 119 19.29 7.08 -18.29
C GLU A 119 19.07 5.61 -17.91
N ASN A 120 20.18 4.87 -17.83
CA ASN A 120 20.17 3.51 -17.33
C ASN A 120 20.24 3.58 -15.80
N ILE A 121 19.15 3.24 -15.14
CA ILE A 121 19.01 3.32 -13.68
C ILE A 121 19.12 1.90 -13.11
N HIS A 122 19.91 1.77 -12.05
CA HIS A 122 19.91 0.57 -11.21
C HIS A 122 18.67 0.62 -10.32
N LEU A 123 17.79 -0.36 -10.48
CA LEU A 123 16.52 -0.41 -9.77
C LEU A 123 16.45 -1.66 -8.93
N LEU A 124 15.86 -1.47 -7.76
CA LEU A 124 15.36 -2.55 -6.94
C LEU A 124 13.91 -2.78 -7.34
N LEU A 125 13.59 -4.01 -7.70
CA LEU A 125 12.20 -4.38 -7.88
C LEU A 125 11.56 -4.48 -6.48
N ALA A 126 10.72 -3.51 -6.16
CA ALA A 126 9.70 -3.71 -5.15
C ALA A 126 8.40 -3.82 -5.95
N ASP A 127 7.64 -4.90 -5.77
CA ASP A 127 6.29 -5.00 -6.34
C ASP A 127 5.52 -3.74 -5.94
N SER A 128 5.39 -2.82 -6.89
CA SER A 128 4.65 -1.58 -6.72
C SER A 128 3.34 -1.77 -7.45
N TYR A 129 2.38 -2.35 -6.73
CA TYR A 129 0.95 -2.24 -7.02
C TYR A 129 0.31 -1.38 -5.93
#